data_AF-A0AAP4BQD4-F1
#
_entry.id   AF-A0AAP4BQD4-F1
#
_cell.length_a   1.000
_cell.length_b   1.000
_cell.length_c   1.000
_cell.angle_alpha   90.00
_cell.angle_beta   90.00
_cell.angle_gamma   90.00
#
_symmetry.space_group_name_H-M   'P 1'
#
loop_
_entity.id
_entity.type
_entity.pdbx_description
1 polymer ?
#
loop_
_entity_poly.entity_id
_entity_poly.type
_entity_poly.pdbx_seq_one_letter_code
_entity_poly.pdbx_strand_id
1 'polypeptide(L)'
;MMSLRIYGIDVEETQYDDELFIQFWEEFLTDYLQQFSQPDIIELASEGGEFELAFERAVRSLIDEDILISEQWLKAIELAVHIPDYWESDFIEYAKRVRAHHAKASA
;
A
#
# COMPACT_ATOMS: atom_id res chain seq x y z
N MET A 1 -7.03 21.66 4.55
CA MET A 1 -6.67 20.52 3.69
C MET A 1 -7.49 19.35 4.22
N MET A 2 -8.30 18.67 3.41
CA MET A 2 -8.98 17.45 3.88
C MET A 2 -7.92 16.35 3.90
N SER A 3 -7.67 15.75 5.07
CA SER A 3 -6.76 14.62 5.21
C SER A 3 -7.29 13.43 4.41
N LEU A 4 -6.37 12.66 3.82
CA LEU A 4 -6.74 11.43 3.13
C LEU A 4 -7.22 10.42 4.17
N ARG A 5 -8.38 9.80 3.93
CA ARG A 5 -8.91 8.75 4.79
C ARG A 5 -9.13 7.45 4.05
N ILE A 6 -8.81 6.34 4.70
CA ILE A 6 -9.10 4.98 4.26
C ILE A 6 -9.95 4.34 5.34
N TYR A 7 -11.20 3.96 5.02
CA TYR A 7 -12.16 3.37 5.96
C TYR A 7 -12.31 4.13 7.31
N GLY A 8 -12.09 5.45 7.30
CA GLY A 8 -12.18 6.30 8.49
C GLY A 8 -10.85 6.55 9.21
N ILE A 9 -9.79 5.82 8.86
CA ILE A 9 -8.41 6.01 9.33
C ILE A 9 -7.82 7.24 8.65
N ASP A 10 -7.24 8.15 9.43
CA ASP A 10 -6.46 9.26 8.90
C ASP A 10 -5.07 8.78 8.52
N VAL A 11 -4.76 8.80 7.21
CA VAL A 11 -3.52 8.20 6.71
C VAL A 11 -2.28 8.91 7.26
N GLU A 12 -2.32 10.22 7.48
CA GLU A 12 -1.17 10.95 8.01
C GLU A 12 -0.90 10.60 9.47
N GLU A 13 -1.94 10.28 10.25
CA GLU A 13 -1.80 9.90 11.66
C GLU A 13 -1.14 8.52 11.83
N THR A 14 -1.23 7.63 10.83
CA THR A 14 -0.57 6.31 10.85
C THR A 14 0.95 6.37 10.97
N GLN A 15 1.58 7.50 10.62
CA GLN A 15 3.03 7.69 10.79
C GLN A 15 3.47 7.85 12.25
N TYR A 16 2.52 8.12 13.15
CA TYR A 16 2.78 8.45 14.55
C TYR A 16 2.08 7.50 15.54
N ASP A 17 1.24 6.60 15.03
CA ASP A 17 0.41 5.70 15.83
C ASP A 17 0.43 4.28 15.24
N ASP A 18 1.12 3.39 15.95
CA ASP A 18 1.30 1.99 15.55
C ASP A 18 -0.04 1.23 15.46
N GLU A 19 -1.01 1.54 16.34
CA GLU A 19 -2.32 0.86 16.31
C GLU A 19 -3.10 1.25 15.06
N LEU A 20 -3.02 2.53 14.66
CA LEU A 20 -3.61 2.99 13.39
C LEU A 20 -2.87 2.42 12.18
N PHE A 21 -1.54 2.29 12.23
CA PHE A 21 -0.77 1.66 11.16
C PHE A 21 -1.12 0.18 10.98
N ILE A 22 -1.32 -0.56 12.08
CA ILE A 22 -1.77 -1.95 12.04
C ILE A 22 -3.17 -2.06 11.41
N GLN A 23 -4.11 -1.21 11.83
CA GLN A 23 -5.45 -1.18 11.21
C GLN A 23 -5.36 -0.84 9.73
N PHE A 24 -4.52 0.12 9.35
CA PHE A 24 -4.30 0.49 7.96
C PHE A 24 -3.75 -0.67 7.12
N TRP A 25 -2.82 -1.47 7.67
CA TRP A 25 -2.35 -2.72 7.08
C TRP A 25 -3.47 -3.76 6.92
N GLU A 26 -4.29 -3.99 7.95
CA GLU A 26 -5.40 -4.95 7.90
C GLU A 26 -6.44 -4.58 6.83
N GLU A 27 -6.75 -3.30 6.67
CA GLU A 27 -7.63 -2.82 5.60
C GLU A 27 -7.00 -3.02 4.22
N PHE A 28 -5.68 -2.84 4.08
CA PHE A 28 -4.97 -3.10 2.83
C PHE A 28 -5.07 -4.58 2.44
N LEU A 29 -4.85 -5.47 3.42
CA LEU A 29 -5.00 -6.91 3.21
C LEU A 29 -6.42 -7.27 2.80
N THR A 30 -7.43 -6.68 3.45
CA THR A 30 -8.84 -6.93 3.11
C THR A 30 -9.14 -6.64 1.64
N ASP A 31 -8.57 -5.57 1.08
CA ASP A 31 -8.82 -5.16 -0.30
C ASP A 31 -7.96 -5.91 -1.35
N TYR A 32 -6.71 -6.24 -1.02
CA TYR A 32 -5.73 -6.69 -2.02
C TYR A 32 -5.13 -8.08 -1.79
N LEU A 33 -5.27 -8.69 -0.61
CA LEU A 33 -4.58 -9.94 -0.27
C LEU A 33 -4.79 -11.03 -1.32
N GLN A 34 -6.03 -11.21 -1.79
CA GLN A 34 -6.38 -12.26 -2.75
C GLN A 34 -5.88 -12.01 -4.19
N GLN A 35 -5.31 -10.83 -4.47
CA GLN A 35 -4.76 -10.49 -5.79
C GLN A 35 -3.30 -10.94 -5.93
N PHE A 36 -2.60 -11.14 -4.81
CA PHE A 36 -1.23 -11.65 -4.82
C PHE A 36 -1.18 -13.13 -5.20
N SER A 37 -0.11 -13.53 -5.87
CA SER A 37 0.17 -14.92 -6.21
C SER A 37 0.42 -15.81 -4.99
N GLN A 38 0.90 -15.22 -3.89
CA GLN A 38 1.24 -15.89 -2.64
C GLN A 38 0.63 -15.16 -1.42
N PRO A 39 -0.71 -15.18 -1.25
CA PRO A 39 -1.39 -14.41 -0.21
C PRO A 39 -0.89 -14.75 1.20
N ASP A 40 -0.73 -16.04 1.51
CA ASP A 40 -0.26 -16.48 2.82
C ASP A 40 1.10 -15.86 3.21
N ILE A 41 2.00 -15.64 2.24
CA ILE A 41 3.30 -15.02 2.51
C ILE A 41 3.15 -13.52 2.84
N ILE A 42 2.21 -12.85 2.18
CA ILE A 42 1.93 -11.42 2.42
C ILE A 42 1.28 -11.23 3.79
N GLU A 43 0.26 -12.02 4.11
CA GLU A 43 -0.44 -11.96 5.41
C GLU A 43 0.52 -12.25 6.58
N LEU A 44 1.33 -13.30 6.47
CA LEU A 44 2.26 -13.71 7.53
C LEU A 44 3.52 -12.82 7.61
N ALA A 45 3.71 -11.88 6.70
CA ALA A 45 4.90 -11.02 6.71
C ALA A 45 4.99 -10.13 7.97
N SER A 46 3.87 -9.89 8.65
CA SER A 46 3.81 -9.17 9.93
C SER A 46 4.05 -10.07 11.16
N GLU A 47 4.22 -11.39 10.98
CA GLU A 47 4.55 -12.29 12.09
C GLU A 47 5.89 -11.91 12.73
N GLY A 48 5.84 -11.40 13.96
CA GLY A 48 6.98 -10.81 14.65
C GLY A 48 6.81 -9.32 14.99
N GLY A 49 5.74 -8.69 14.53
CA GLY A 49 5.39 -7.30 14.85
C GLY A 49 6.05 -6.25 13.97
N GLU A 50 6.76 -6.67 12.91
CA GLU A 50 7.45 -5.78 11.98
C GLU A 50 6.51 -5.30 10.84
N PHE A 51 5.44 -4.59 11.20
CA PHE A 51 4.39 -4.19 10.25
C PHE A 51 4.90 -3.26 9.13
N GLU A 52 5.81 -2.33 9.43
CA GLU A 52 6.39 -1.44 8.40
C GLU A 52 7.12 -2.26 7.31
N LEU A 53 7.94 -3.22 7.72
CA LEU A 53 8.65 -4.13 6.82
C LEU A 53 7.71 -5.06 6.07
N ALA A 54 6.63 -5.52 6.73
CA ALA A 54 5.58 -6.30 6.08
C ALA A 54 4.90 -5.50 4.96
N PHE A 55 4.55 -4.24 5.23
CA PHE A 55 3.91 -3.36 4.25
C PHE A 55 4.88 -3.02 3.11
N GLU A 56 6.14 -2.70 3.41
CA GLU A 56 7.18 -2.47 2.39
C GLU A 56 7.27 -3.65 1.42
N ARG A 57 7.31 -4.88 1.94
CA ARG A 57 7.33 -6.11 1.14
C ARG A 57 6.08 -6.28 0.29
N ALA A 58 4.90 -6.02 0.85
CA ALA A 58 3.65 -6.08 0.10
C ALA A 58 3.63 -5.06 -1.05
N VAL A 59 4.11 -3.84 -0.82
CA VAL A 59 4.25 -2.82 -1.88
C VAL A 59 5.21 -3.30 -2.97
N ARG A 60 6.32 -3.93 -2.59
CA ARG A 60 7.23 -4.53 -3.57
C ARG A 60 6.57 -5.61 -4.40
N SER A 61 5.79 -6.49 -3.78
CA SER A 61 5.01 -7.50 -4.50
C SER A 61 3.96 -6.90 -5.43
N LEU A 62 3.35 -5.75 -5.10
CA LEU A 62 2.46 -5.04 -6.03
C LEU A 62 3.19 -4.64 -7.31
N ILE A 63 4.44 -4.18 -7.19
CA ILE A 63 5.28 -3.78 -8.34
C ILE A 63 5.69 -5.00 -9.15
N ASP A 64 6.22 -6.03 -8.49
CA ASP A 64 6.75 -7.24 -9.13
C ASP A 64 5.66 -8.02 -9.87
N GLU A 65 4.45 -8.06 -9.32
CA GLU A 65 3.28 -8.75 -9.90
C GLU A 65 2.39 -7.84 -10.76
N ASP A 66 2.70 -6.55 -10.85
CA ASP A 66 1.92 -5.50 -11.55
C ASP A 66 0.43 -5.47 -11.14
N ILE A 67 0.17 -5.64 -9.84
CA ILE A 67 -1.18 -5.61 -9.26
C ILE A 67 -1.65 -4.16 -9.15
N LEU A 68 -2.72 -3.79 -9.84
CA LEU A 68 -3.19 -2.41 -9.91
C LEU A 68 -4.15 -2.07 -8.76
N ILE A 69 -3.66 -1.34 -7.77
CA ILE A 69 -4.46 -0.81 -6.65
C ILE A 69 -5.30 0.41 -7.07
N SER A 70 -6.22 0.85 -6.20
CA SER A 70 -7.00 2.08 -6.42
C SER A 70 -6.12 3.33 -6.30
N GLU A 71 -6.50 4.44 -6.94
CA GLU A 71 -5.76 5.70 -6.77
C GLU A 71 -5.76 6.21 -5.32
N GLN A 72 -6.81 5.90 -4.56
CA GLN A 72 -6.91 6.28 -3.16
C GLN A 72 -5.87 5.53 -2.32
N TRP A 73 -5.73 4.23 -2.54
CA TRP A 73 -4.72 3.40 -1.89
C TRP A 73 -3.30 3.75 -2.33
N LEU A 74 -3.08 4.08 -3.61
CA LEU A 74 -1.79 4.57 -4.08
C LEU A 74 -1.36 5.82 -3.31
N LYS A 75 -2.25 6.82 -3.19
CA LYS A 75 -1.98 8.03 -2.41
C LYS A 75 -1.77 7.73 -0.94
N ALA A 76 -2.45 6.72 -0.39
CA ALA A 76 -2.30 6.35 1.00
C ALA A 76 -0.91 5.75 1.27
N ILE A 77 -0.43 4.87 0.39
CA ILE A 77 0.92 4.29 0.45
C ILE A 77 1.99 5.37 0.31
N GLU A 78 1.82 6.31 -0.64
CA GLU A 78 2.74 7.45 -0.84
C GLU A 78 2.91 8.32 0.42
N LEU A 79 1.92 8.33 1.31
CA LEU A 79 1.94 9.11 2.55
C LEU A 79 2.40 8.27 3.74
N ALA A 80 1.91 7.05 3.90
CA ALA A 80 2.08 6.27 5.14
C ALA A 80 3.25 5.28 5.11
N VAL A 81 3.69 4.82 3.94
CA VAL A 81 4.66 3.72 3.84
C VAL A 81 6.02 4.24 3.43
N HIS A 82 7.06 3.87 4.17
CA HIS A 82 8.43 4.16 3.79
C HIS A 82 8.81 3.37 2.53
N ILE A 83 9.21 4.09 1.47
CA ILE A 83 9.77 3.50 0.25
C ILE A 83 11.27 3.79 0.23
N PRO A 84 12.13 2.78 0.46
CA PRO A 84 13.57 2.98 0.41
C PRO A 84 14.11 3.47 -0.94
N ASP A 85 15.12 4.36 -0.90
CA ASP A 85 15.76 4.97 -2.08
C ASP A 85 16.20 3.96 -3.16
N TYR A 86 16.61 2.75 -2.75
CA TYR A 86 17.18 1.74 -3.65
C TYR A 86 16.17 1.13 -4.65
N TRP A 87 14.87 1.36 -4.46
CA TRP A 87 13.80 0.93 -5.36
C TRP A 87 12.70 1.99 -5.55
N GLU A 88 12.95 3.23 -5.12
CA GLU A 88 12.03 4.37 -5.29
C GLU A 88 11.67 4.58 -6.77
N SER A 89 12.62 4.39 -7.69
CA SER A 89 12.36 4.51 -9.14
C SER A 89 11.32 3.52 -9.64
N ASP A 90 11.34 2.29 -9.11
CA ASP A 90 10.40 1.24 -9.51
C ASP A 90 9.00 1.58 -9.00
N PHE A 91 8.91 2.11 -7.77
CA PHE A 91 7.66 2.59 -7.20
C PHE A 91 7.08 3.77 -7.99
N ILE A 92 7.91 4.75 -8.40
CA ILE A 92 7.48 5.88 -9.22
C ILE A 92 6.90 5.40 -10.56
N GLU A 93 7.55 4.45 -11.22
CA GLU A 93 7.06 3.89 -12.48
C GLU A 93 5.76 3.09 -12.28
N TYR A 94 5.65 2.31 -11.20
CA TYR A 94 4.41 1.63 -10.82
C TYR A 94 3.27 2.62 -10.57
N ALA A 95 3.52 3.68 -9.80
CA ALA A 95 2.54 4.72 -9.51
C ALA A 95 2.03 5.43 -10.79
N LYS A 96 2.89 5.62 -11.79
CA LYS A 96 2.47 6.11 -13.12
C LYS A 96 1.54 5.13 -13.83
N ARG A 97 1.84 3.82 -13.77
CA ARG A 97 0.99 2.78 -14.39
C ARG A 97 -0.39 2.73 -13.74
N VAL A 98 -0.46 2.74 -12.41
CA VAL A 98 -1.73 2.78 -11.66
C VAL A 98 -2.58 3.98 -12.06
N ARG A 99 -2.02 5.19 -12.03
CA ARG A 99 -2.74 6.42 -12.46
C ARG A 99 -3.18 6.36 -13.92
N ALA A 100 -2.34 5.85 -14.80
CA ALA A 100 -2.69 5.71 -16.22
C ALA A 100 -3.83 4.69 -16.45
N HIS A 101 -3.91 3.63 -15.64
CA HIS A 101 -4.99 2.66 -15.69
C HIS A 101 -6.33 3.31 -15.32
N HIS A 102 -6.39 4.02 -14.19
CA HIS A 102 -7.62 4.65 -13.70
C HIS A 102 -8.07 5.86 -14.53
N ALA A 103 -7.13 6.62 -15.10
CA ALA A 103 -7.44 7.67 -16.06
C ALA A 103 -8.12 7.15 -17.33
N LYS A 104 -7.72 5.95 -17.82
CA LYS A 104 -8.37 5.30 -18.97
C LYS A 104 -9.73 4.71 -18.61
N ALA A 105 -9.89 4.17 -17.41
CA ALA A 105 -11.16 3.61 -16.95
C ALA A 105 -12.24 4.67 -16.71
N SER A 106 -11.86 5.93 -16.54
CA SER A 106 -12.75 7.07 -16.31
C SER A 106 -13.16 7.83 -17.58
N ALA A 107 -12.65 7.42 -18.75
CA ALA A 107 -12.86 8.06 -20.06
C ALA A 107 -13.82 7.28 -20.94
#